data_AF-A0A969BZF3-F1
#
_entry.id   AF-A0A969BZF3-F1
#
_cell.length_a   1.000
_cell.length_b   1.000
_cell.length_c   1.000
_cell.angle_alpha   90.00
_cell.angle_beta   90.00
_cell.angle_gamma   90.00
#
_symmetry.space_group_name_H-M   'P 1'
#
loop_
_entity.id
_entity.type
_entity.pdbx_description
1 polymer ?
#
loop_
_entity_poly.entity_id
_entity_poly.type
_entity_poly.pdbx_seq_one_letter_code
_entity_poly.pdbx_strand_id
1 'polypeptide(L)'
;MQIIAQIEQKTGLSLGLNQLLQAPTISAIAQLLVQPTGPTTNIVRMRSGDDRQPLFLIHAGGPSVLFYQPLVQQLQSNRTIYGIESAFLHGQRPDLNTIELVAQEYLQQIRALQPQGPYHFAGSSFGGIVAYEMAQQLQKQAIALPP
;
A
#
# COMPACT_ATOMS: atom_id res chain seq x y z
N MET A 1 -4.10 16.97 -8.34
CA MET A 1 -3.75 16.06 -9.47
C MET A 1 -3.07 16.77 -10.65
N GLN A 2 -3.18 18.10 -10.83
CA GLN A 2 -2.55 18.78 -11.99
C GLN A 2 -1.02 18.60 -12.08
N ILE A 3 -0.29 18.66 -10.97
CA ILE A 3 1.18 18.57 -10.98
C ILE A 3 1.68 17.20 -11.48
N ILE A 4 1.13 16.10 -10.97
CA ILE A 4 1.54 14.74 -11.39
C ILE A 4 1.26 14.52 -12.88
N ALA A 5 0.05 14.87 -13.33
CA ALA A 5 -0.33 14.75 -14.74
C ALA A 5 0.55 15.64 -15.66
N GLN A 6 0.92 16.84 -15.21
CA GLN A 6 1.81 17.73 -15.97
C GLN A 6 3.25 17.23 -16.02
N ILE A 7 3.76 16.62 -14.95
CA ILE A 7 5.10 16.01 -14.95
C ILE A 7 5.11 14.82 -15.92
N GLU A 8 4.11 13.94 -15.85
CA GLU A 8 4.01 12.79 -16.76
C GLU A 8 3.90 13.22 -18.23
N GLN A 9 3.05 14.20 -18.55
CA GLN A 9 2.93 14.74 -19.91
C GLN A 9 4.23 15.33 -20.45
N LYS A 10 5.06 15.95 -19.60
CA LYS A 10 6.29 16.63 -20.03
C LYS A 10 7.53 15.74 -20.00
N THR A 11 7.53 14.69 -19.19
CA THR A 11 8.72 13.87 -18.93
C THR A 11 8.55 12.41 -19.36
N GLY A 12 7.33 11.95 -19.60
CA GLY A 12 7.01 10.54 -19.87
C GLY A 12 7.12 9.63 -18.63
N LEU A 13 7.42 10.20 -17.45
CA LEU A 13 7.62 9.46 -16.21
C LEU A 13 6.43 9.68 -15.27
N SER A 14 5.86 8.57 -14.78
CA SER A 14 4.74 8.60 -13.84
C SER A 14 5.26 8.62 -12.41
N LEU A 15 5.00 9.72 -11.69
CA LEU A 15 5.32 9.85 -10.26
C LEU A 15 4.09 9.55 -9.41
N GLY A 16 4.23 8.63 -8.46
CA GLY A 16 3.20 8.39 -7.46
C GLY A 16 3.06 9.60 -6.51
N LEU A 17 1.85 9.86 -6.00
CA LEU A 17 1.64 10.98 -5.06
C LEU A 17 2.51 10.83 -3.80
N ASN A 18 2.76 9.60 -3.35
CA ASN A 18 3.64 9.36 -2.21
C ASN A 18 5.09 9.83 -2.49
N GLN A 19 5.60 9.61 -3.71
CA GLN A 19 6.93 10.11 -4.11
C GLN A 19 6.94 11.65 -4.11
N LEU A 20 5.87 12.28 -4.61
CA LEU A 20 5.74 13.75 -4.59
C LEU A 20 5.68 14.31 -3.16
N LEU A 21 4.97 13.64 -2.26
CA LEU A 21 4.87 14.05 -0.85
C LEU A 21 6.16 13.81 -0.06
N GLN A 22 6.91 12.75 -0.39
CA GLN A 22 8.22 12.47 0.22
C GLN A 22 9.34 13.34 -0.33
N ALA A 23 9.16 13.93 -1.51
CA ALA A 23 10.10 14.82 -2.17
C ALA A 23 9.50 16.22 -2.41
N PRO A 24 9.21 17.03 -1.37
CA PRO A 24 8.49 18.30 -1.53
C PRO A 24 9.38 19.45 -2.06
N THR A 25 10.40 19.15 -2.85
CA THR A 25 11.29 20.16 -3.47
C THR A 25 11.56 19.82 -4.93
N ILE A 26 11.79 20.85 -5.76
CA ILE A 26 12.12 20.67 -7.18
C ILE A 26 13.35 19.75 -7.34
N SER A 27 14.36 19.90 -6.49
CA SER A 27 15.57 19.07 -6.54
C SER A 27 15.28 17.61 -6.21
N ALA A 28 14.47 17.34 -5.20
CA ALA A 28 14.10 15.98 -4.83
C ALA A 28 13.19 15.31 -5.88
N ILE A 29 12.25 16.06 -6.47
CA ILE A 29 11.43 15.60 -7.60
C ILE A 29 12.30 15.30 -8.82
N ALA A 30 13.27 16.17 -9.15
CA ALA A 30 14.19 15.96 -10.26
C ALA A 30 15.05 14.70 -10.06
N GLN A 31 15.48 14.41 -8.83
CA GLN A 31 16.22 13.18 -8.51
C GLN A 31 15.36 11.92 -8.76
N LEU A 32 14.07 11.94 -8.38
CA LEU A 32 13.14 10.84 -8.64
C LEU A 32 12.89 10.60 -10.15
N LEU A 33 13.06 11.62 -10.99
CA LEU A 33 12.92 11.51 -12.44
C LEU A 33 14.18 10.93 -13.12
N VAL A 34 15.37 11.15 -12.56
CA VAL A 34 16.64 10.67 -13.13
C VAL A 34 16.95 9.23 -12.73
N GLN A 35 16.50 8.83 -11.54
CA GLN A 35 16.59 7.47 -11.02
C GLN A 35 15.17 7.02 -10.72
N PRO A 36 14.45 6.39 -11.67
CA PRO A 36 13.15 5.80 -11.37
C PRO A 36 13.35 4.61 -10.42
N THR A 37 13.56 4.90 -9.14
CA THR A 37 13.37 3.93 -8.07
C THR A 37 11.86 3.80 -7.93
N GLY A 38 11.25 3.02 -8.82
CA GLY A 38 9.90 2.55 -8.61
C GLY A 38 9.84 1.94 -7.21
N PRO A 39 8.79 2.22 -6.42
CA PRO A 39 8.68 1.63 -5.10
C PRO A 39 8.82 0.11 -5.23
N THR A 40 9.72 -0.49 -4.46
CA THR A 40 9.86 -1.95 -4.37
C THR A 40 8.67 -2.60 -3.68
N THR A 41 7.78 -1.79 -3.11
CA THR A 41 6.59 -2.19 -2.39
C THR A 41 5.44 -1.22 -2.65
N ASN A 42 4.22 -1.74 -2.73
CA ASN A 42 3.02 -0.92 -2.86
C ASN A 42 2.53 -0.40 -1.49
N ILE A 43 3.35 -0.53 -0.44
CA ILE A 43 3.01 -0.13 0.93
C ILE A 43 3.48 1.30 1.19
N VAL A 44 2.55 2.14 1.63
CA VAL A 44 2.79 3.56 1.94
C VAL A 44 2.45 3.84 3.40
N ARG A 45 3.34 4.49 4.14
CA ARG A 45 3.03 4.92 5.51
C ARG A 45 2.15 6.17 5.46
N MET A 46 0.91 6.05 5.92
CA MET A 46 -0.07 7.16 5.95
C MET A 46 0.00 7.95 7.26
N ARG A 47 0.39 7.30 8.36
CA ARG A 47 0.56 7.91 9.67
C ARG A 47 1.54 7.10 10.52
N SER A 48 2.52 7.77 11.13
CA SER A 48 3.44 7.15 12.09
C SER A 48 2.79 6.97 13.46
N GLY A 49 3.20 5.94 14.20
CA GLY A 49 2.69 5.62 15.53
C GLY A 49 3.41 4.43 16.17
N ASP A 50 2.70 3.61 16.93
CA ASP A 50 3.16 2.35 17.49
C ASP A 50 3.24 1.27 16.39
N ASP A 51 4.46 0.87 16.06
CA ASP A 51 4.78 -0.15 15.05
C ASP A 51 4.62 -1.59 15.56
N ARG A 52 4.29 -1.80 16.85
CA ARG A 52 4.06 -3.16 17.37
C ARG A 52 2.77 -3.78 16.85
N GLN A 53 1.80 -2.96 16.47
CA GLN A 53 0.50 -3.41 15.99
C GLN A 53 -0.05 -2.48 14.89
N PRO A 54 0.62 -2.39 13.73
CA PRO A 54 0.21 -1.50 12.67
C PRO A 54 -1.14 -1.92 12.09
N LEU A 55 -1.85 -0.95 11.51
CA LEU A 55 -3.06 -1.17 10.72
C LEU A 55 -2.72 -1.04 9.23
N PHE A 56 -3.07 -2.05 8.43
CA PHE A 56 -2.92 -2.01 6.98
C PHE A 56 -4.28 -1.75 6.32
N LEU A 57 -4.36 -0.68 5.52
CA LEU A 57 -5.53 -0.26 4.76
C LEU A 57 -5.38 -0.68 3.29
N ILE A 58 -6.21 -1.61 2.83
CA ILE A 58 -6.15 -2.12 1.45
C ILE A 58 -6.92 -1.18 0.53
N HIS A 59 -6.35 -0.83 -0.64
CA HIS A 59 -7.03 -0.01 -1.64
C HIS A 59 -8.42 -0.56 -2.00
N ALA A 60 -9.36 0.33 -2.38
CA ALA A 60 -10.70 -0.05 -2.82
C ALA A 60 -10.69 -0.40 -4.33
N GLY A 61 -11.79 -0.24 -5.05
CA GLY A 61 -11.79 -0.45 -6.51
C GLY A 61 -10.82 0.47 -7.27
N GLY A 62 -10.46 1.62 -6.69
CA GLY A 62 -9.42 2.50 -7.21
C GLY A 62 -8.01 2.11 -6.74
N PRO A 63 -6.96 2.50 -7.49
CA PRO A 63 -5.61 2.00 -7.26
C PRO A 63 -4.86 2.65 -6.08
N SER A 64 -5.39 3.72 -5.47
CA SER A 64 -4.73 4.46 -4.39
C SER A 64 -5.50 4.38 -3.07
N VAL A 65 -4.77 4.53 -1.97
CA VAL A 65 -5.27 4.52 -0.59
C VAL A 65 -5.58 5.91 -0.04
N LEU A 66 -5.32 6.97 -0.80
CA LEU A 66 -5.47 8.36 -0.34
C LEU A 66 -6.89 8.73 0.07
N PHE A 67 -7.90 8.01 -0.44
CA PHE A 67 -9.28 8.22 -0.01
C PHE A 67 -9.49 7.86 1.47
N TYR A 68 -8.59 7.08 2.09
CA TYR A 68 -8.60 6.85 3.54
C TYR A 68 -8.02 8.01 4.34
N GLN A 69 -7.44 9.05 3.73
CA GLN A 69 -6.78 10.13 4.49
C GLN A 69 -7.69 10.78 5.56
N PRO A 70 -8.98 11.08 5.28
CA PRO A 70 -9.89 11.60 6.31
C PRO A 70 -10.10 10.61 7.47
N LEU A 71 -10.21 9.31 7.17
CA LEU A 71 -10.31 8.26 8.20
C LEU A 71 -9.04 8.21 9.05
N VAL A 72 -7.87 8.22 8.41
CA VAL A 72 -6.55 8.18 9.08
C VAL A 72 -6.37 9.35 10.05
N GLN A 73 -6.86 10.54 9.69
CA GLN A 73 -6.80 11.74 10.52
C GLN A 73 -7.72 11.68 11.74
N GLN A 74 -8.88 11.00 11.62
CA GLN A 74 -9.89 10.94 12.67
C GLN A 74 -9.74 9.69 13.56
N LEU A 75 -8.99 8.68 13.14
CA LEU A 75 -8.83 7.44 13.89
C LEU A 75 -8.14 7.68 15.24
N GLN A 76 -8.89 7.53 16.34
CA GLN A 76 -8.42 7.66 17.71
C GLN A 76 -7.59 6.43 18.15
N SER A 77 -6.40 6.33 17.60
CA SER A 77 -5.45 5.25 17.88
C SER A 77 -4.03 5.76 17.68
N ASN A 78 -3.09 5.30 18.51
CA ASN A 78 -1.67 5.61 18.31
C ASN A 78 -0.99 4.63 17.34
N ARG A 79 -1.71 3.71 16.68
CA ARG A 79 -1.09 2.74 15.74
C ARG A 79 -0.48 3.43 14.53
N THR A 80 0.66 2.91 14.06
CA THR A 80 1.13 3.19 12.71
C THR A 80 0.09 2.70 11.70
N ILE A 81 -0.21 3.51 10.69
CA ILE A 81 -1.13 3.17 9.61
C ILE A 81 -0.36 3.12 8.30
N TYR A 82 -0.43 1.96 7.66
CA TYR A 82 0.04 1.75 6.30
C TYR A 82 -1.16 1.63 5.37
N GLY A 83 -1.03 2.14 4.15
CA GLY A 83 -1.93 1.83 3.05
C GLY A 83 -1.23 0.90 2.07
N ILE A 84 -1.97 -0.01 1.45
CA ILE A 84 -1.51 -0.90 0.39
C ILE A 84 -2.15 -0.44 -0.91
N GLU A 85 -1.36 0.19 -1.77
CA GLU A 85 -1.77 0.64 -3.09
C GLU A 85 -1.79 -0.52 -4.09
N SER A 86 -2.50 -0.33 -5.19
CA SER A 86 -2.48 -1.28 -6.28
C SER A 86 -1.16 -1.19 -7.03
N ALA A 87 -0.58 -2.34 -7.40
CA ALA A 87 0.58 -2.41 -8.28
C ALA A 87 0.38 -1.60 -9.59
N PHE A 88 -0.86 -1.54 -10.08
CA PHE A 88 -1.24 -0.76 -11.25
C PHE A 88 -0.97 0.74 -11.12
N LEU A 89 -0.98 1.28 -9.90
CA LEU A 89 -0.66 2.68 -9.62
C LEU A 89 0.80 3.02 -9.92
N HIS A 90 1.69 2.04 -9.79
CA HIS A 90 3.13 2.19 -9.99
C HIS A 90 3.58 1.74 -11.38
N GLY A 91 2.64 1.65 -12.33
CA GLY A 91 2.91 1.19 -13.69
C GLY A 91 3.19 -0.32 -13.80
N GLN A 92 3.13 -1.06 -12.69
CA GLN A 92 3.29 -2.51 -12.70
C GLN A 92 2.05 -3.17 -13.31
N ARG A 93 2.26 -4.34 -13.91
CA ARG A 93 1.23 -5.17 -14.54
C ARG A 93 1.44 -6.63 -14.13
N PRO A 94 1.36 -6.95 -12.83
CA PRO A 94 1.53 -8.33 -12.38
C PRO A 94 0.32 -9.17 -12.81
N ASP A 95 0.53 -10.46 -13.05
CA ASP A 95 -0.55 -11.40 -13.39
C ASP A 95 -1.32 -11.81 -12.13
N LEU A 96 -2.01 -10.83 -11.51
CA LEU A 96 -2.85 -11.00 -10.33
C LEU A 96 -4.31 -10.97 -10.75
N ASN A 97 -4.75 -12.08 -11.35
CA ASN A 97 -6.07 -12.21 -11.96
C ASN A 97 -7.14 -12.81 -11.02
N THR A 98 -6.77 -13.16 -9.78
CA THR A 98 -7.69 -13.60 -8.73
C THR A 98 -7.47 -12.87 -7.41
N ILE A 99 -8.49 -12.88 -6.53
CA ILE A 99 -8.40 -12.28 -5.18
C ILE A 99 -7.33 -13.00 -4.35
N GLU A 100 -7.23 -14.32 -4.49
CA GLU A 100 -6.27 -15.16 -3.78
C GLU A 100 -4.83 -14.76 -4.10
N LEU A 101 -4.53 -14.52 -5.38
CA LEU A 101 -3.22 -14.06 -5.82
C LEU A 101 -2.91 -12.65 -5.30
N VAL A 102 -3.88 -11.72 -5.37
CA VAL A 102 -3.72 -10.37 -4.81
C VAL A 102 -3.45 -10.43 -3.30
N ALA A 103 -4.22 -11.23 -2.57
CA ALA A 103 -4.06 -11.41 -1.12
C ALA A 103 -2.69 -12.02 -0.78
N GLN A 104 -2.24 -13.02 -1.53
CA GLN A 104 -0.93 -13.65 -1.36
C GLN A 104 0.21 -12.65 -1.56
N GLU A 105 0.16 -11.86 -2.63
CA GLU A 105 1.15 -10.82 -2.92
C GLU A 105 1.20 -9.77 -1.79
N TYR A 106 0.03 -9.30 -1.32
CA TYR A 106 -0.02 -8.33 -0.24
C TYR A 106 0.49 -8.89 1.09
N LEU A 107 0.18 -10.16 1.40
CA LEU A 107 0.73 -10.82 2.59
C LEU A 107 2.25 -10.96 2.51
N GLN A 108 2.82 -11.24 1.34
CA GLN A 108 4.27 -11.29 1.16
C GLN A 108 4.92 -9.93 1.45
N GLN A 109 4.36 -8.84 0.92
CA GLN A 109 4.86 -7.49 1.18
C GLN A 109 4.70 -7.10 2.66
N ILE A 110 3.56 -7.42 3.27
CA ILE A 110 3.30 -7.16 4.70
C ILE A 110 4.30 -7.92 5.58
N ARG A 111 4.60 -9.18 5.27
CA ARG A 111 5.56 -10.00 6.04
C ARG A 111 6.99 -9.48 5.98
N ALA A 112 7.38 -8.81 4.90
CA ALA A 112 8.66 -8.12 4.84
C ALA A 112 8.74 -6.95 5.83
N LEU A 113 7.60 -6.33 6.18
CA LEU A 113 7.53 -5.21 7.12
C LEU A 113 7.21 -5.65 8.57
N GLN A 114 6.31 -6.62 8.72
CA GLN A 114 5.88 -7.21 9.99
C GLN A 114 5.93 -8.74 9.84
N PRO A 115 7.05 -9.40 10.20
CA PRO A 115 7.22 -10.84 9.97
C PRO A 115 6.24 -11.73 10.74
N GLN A 116 5.74 -11.26 11.88
CA GLN A 116 4.91 -12.03 12.80
C GLN A 116 3.64 -11.27 13.18
N GLY A 117 2.55 -12.03 13.36
CA GLY A 117 1.28 -11.49 13.81
C GLY A 117 1.28 -11.03 15.28
N PRO A 118 0.16 -10.50 15.79
CA PRO A 118 -1.14 -10.41 15.12
C PRO A 118 -1.15 -9.35 14.00
N TYR A 119 -1.87 -9.66 12.91
CA TYR A 119 -2.05 -8.73 11.80
C TYR A 119 -3.39 -8.00 11.91
N HIS A 120 -3.41 -6.71 11.57
CA HIS A 120 -4.64 -5.92 11.54
C HIS A 120 -4.86 -5.35 10.14
N PHE A 121 -5.95 -5.77 9.51
CA PHE A 121 -6.33 -5.37 8.16
C PHE A 121 -7.67 -4.65 8.18
N ALA A 122 -7.81 -3.65 7.32
CA ALA A 122 -9.11 -3.07 7.00
C ALA A 122 -9.15 -2.67 5.52
N GLY A 123 -10.33 -2.73 4.93
CA GLY A 123 -10.52 -2.34 3.55
C GLY A 123 -11.98 -2.00 3.25
N SER A 124 -12.18 -1.07 2.34
CA SER A 124 -13.48 -0.68 1.82
C SER A 124 -13.70 -1.33 0.45
N SER A 125 -14.93 -1.79 0.19
CA SER A 125 -15.32 -2.41 -1.08
C SER A 125 -14.38 -3.58 -1.45
N PHE A 126 -13.74 -3.55 -2.62
CA PHE A 126 -12.72 -4.51 -3.05
C PHE A 126 -11.67 -4.79 -1.97
N GLY A 127 -11.17 -3.75 -1.29
CA GLY A 127 -10.17 -3.90 -0.24
C GLY A 127 -10.67 -4.72 0.94
N GLY A 128 -11.97 -4.71 1.22
CA GLY A 128 -12.58 -5.55 2.27
C GLY A 128 -12.60 -7.03 1.88
N ILE A 129 -12.87 -7.33 0.61
CA ILE A 129 -12.82 -8.70 0.06
C ILE A 129 -11.39 -9.24 0.14
N VAL A 130 -10.41 -8.44 -0.29
CA VAL A 130 -9.00 -8.81 -0.22
C VAL A 130 -8.55 -8.99 1.25
N ALA A 131 -8.90 -8.08 2.15
CA ALA A 131 -8.57 -8.19 3.58
C ALA A 131 -9.13 -9.47 4.21
N TYR A 132 -10.35 -9.85 3.83
CA TYR A 132 -10.97 -11.10 4.27
C TYR A 132 -10.21 -12.33 3.77
N GLU A 133 -9.85 -12.36 2.48
CA GLU A 133 -9.07 -13.47 1.91
C GLU A 133 -7.68 -13.58 2.53
N MET A 134 -7.00 -12.45 2.79
CA MET A 134 -5.74 -12.43 3.52
C MET A 134 -5.87 -13.07 4.91
N ALA A 135 -6.96 -12.77 5.64
CA ALA A 135 -7.23 -13.39 6.93
C ALA A 135 -7.46 -14.92 6.80
N GLN A 136 -8.20 -15.36 5.77
CA GLN A 136 -8.41 -16.78 5.52
C GLN A 136 -7.10 -17.52 5.23
N GLN A 137 -6.22 -16.96 4.41
CA GLN A 137 -4.92 -17.58 4.10
C GLN A 137 -4.04 -17.69 5.35
N LEU A 138 -3.99 -16.65 6.19
CA LEU A 138 -3.25 -16.70 7.45
C LEU A 138 -3.81 -17.75 8.41
N GLN A 139 -5.14 -17.84 8.54
CA GLN A 139 -5.77 -18.83 9.40
C GLN A 139 -5.49 -20.27 8.93
N LYS A 140 -5.57 -20.53 7.62
CA LYS A 140 -5.22 -21.83 7.04
C LYS A 140 -3.76 -22.22 7.32
N GLN A 141 -2.83 -21.26 7.21
CA GLN A 141 -1.41 -21.50 7.50
C GLN A 141 -1.15 -21.76 8.99
N ALA A 142 -1.85 -21.06 9.88
CA ALA A 142 -1.76 -21.28 11.32
C ALA A 142 -2.27 -22.67 11.74
N ILE A 143 -3.31 -23.18 11.07
CA ILE A 143 -3.85 -24.54 11.29
C ILE A 143 -2.93 -25.61 10.71
N ALA A 144 -2.21 -25.31 9.63
CA ALA A 144 -1.31 -26.26 8.95
C ALA A 144 0.05 -26.44 9.65
N LEU A 145 0.44 -25.54 10.54
CA LEU A 145 1.60 -25.70 11.43
C LEU A 145 1.14 -26.45 12.70
N PRO A 146 1.62 -27.67 12.97
CA PRO A 146 1.29 -28.35 14.22
C PRO A 146 1.82 -27.56 15.44
N PRO A 147 1.17 -27.66 16.61
CA PRO A 147 1.60 -27.00 17.84
C PRO A 147 2.99 -27.46 18.33
#